data_AF-A0A1W9MA17-F1
#
_entry.id   AF-A0A1W9MA17-F1
#
_cell.length_a   1.000
_cell.length_b   1.000
_cell.length_c   1.000
_cell.angle_alpha   90.00
_cell.angle_beta   90.00
_cell.angle_gamma   90.00
#
_symmetry.space_group_name_H-M   'P 1'
#
loop_
_entity.id
_entity.type
_entity.pdbx_description
1 polymer ?
#
loop_
_entity_poly.entity_id
_entity_poly.type
_entity_poly.pdbx_seq_one_letter_code
_entity_poly.pdbx_strand_id
1 'polypeptide(L)'
;KKIADLGHINVLILQEAWQPPIKEILLFLQEIRKTIGNKAIIEVMMIGRPKPHTIFTPVNEENFKIWIQKINSLADPYLSAERLVTDEQ
;
A
#
# COMPACT_ATOMS: atom_id res chain seq x y z
N LYS A 1 6.95 16.06 20.21
CA LYS A 1 7.45 14.68 20.03
C LYS A 1 7.26 14.32 18.57
N LYS A 2 8.31 13.92 17.87
CA LYS A 2 8.14 13.33 16.53
C LYS A 2 7.42 11.99 16.72
N ILE A 3 6.59 11.59 15.76
CA ILE A 3 5.91 10.28 15.81
C ILE A 3 6.95 9.16 15.95
N ALA A 4 8.12 9.32 15.32
CA ALA A 4 9.30 8.47 15.46
C ALA A 4 9.78 8.22 16.91
N ASP A 5 9.41 9.07 17.88
CA ASP A 5 9.81 8.95 19.28
C ASP A 5 8.86 8.04 20.10
N LEU A 6 7.83 7.45 19.47
CA LEU A 6 6.76 6.69 20.13
C LEU A 6 6.98 5.15 20.18
N GLY A 7 8.09 4.64 19.62
CA GLY A 7 8.41 3.20 19.59
C GLY A 7 8.39 2.62 18.17
N HIS A 8 8.15 1.30 18.05
CA HIS A 8 7.97 0.66 16.74
C HIS A 8 6.65 1.11 16.11
N ILE A 9 6.73 1.82 14.98
CA ILE A 9 5.58 2.33 14.24
C ILE A 9 5.37 1.45 13.02
N ASN A 10 4.17 0.89 12.92
CA ASN A 10 3.72 0.16 11.74
C ASN A 10 2.50 0.89 11.18
N VAL A 11 2.51 1.14 9.87
CA VAL A 11 1.43 1.84 9.17
C VAL A 11 0.88 0.91 8.11
N LEU A 12 -0.43 0.66 8.17
CA LEU A 12 -1.16 -0.04 7.12
C LEU A 12 -1.96 0.98 6.31
N ILE A 13 -1.84 0.91 4.99
CA ILE A 13 -2.54 1.76 4.03
C ILE A 13 -3.44 0.87 3.20
N LEU A 14 -4.74 1.08 3.30
CA LEU A 14 -5.72 0.41 2.44
C LEU A 14 -5.83 1.17 1.11
N GLN A 15 -5.59 0.50 -0.02
CA GLN A 15 -5.48 1.14 -1.32
C GLN A 15 -6.45 0.53 -2.36
N GLU A 16 -7.22 1.40 -3.02
CA GLU A 16 -7.98 1.04 -4.21
C GLU A 16 -7.03 0.78 -5.39
N ALA A 17 -6.73 -0.48 -5.66
CA ALA A 17 -5.77 -0.86 -6.70
C ALA A 17 -6.42 -1.18 -8.04
N TRP A 18 -7.74 -1.00 -8.19
CA TRP A 18 -8.38 -0.98 -9.51
C TRP A 18 -8.16 0.33 -10.26
N GLN A 19 -7.72 1.37 -9.56
CA GLN A 19 -7.27 2.62 -10.14
C GLN A 19 -5.75 2.54 -10.41
N PRO A 20 -5.24 3.22 -11.45
CA PRO A 20 -3.81 3.23 -11.71
C PRO A 20 -3.05 3.94 -10.56
N PRO A 21 -1.82 3.49 -10.23
CA PRO A 21 -0.96 4.18 -9.28
C PRO A 21 -0.44 5.49 -9.88
N ILE A 22 -1.19 6.57 -9.66
CA ILE A 22 -0.82 7.93 -10.07
C ILE A 22 0.42 8.42 -9.30
N LYS A 23 1.05 9.49 -9.79
CA LYS A 23 2.29 10.00 -9.19
C LYS A 23 2.09 10.44 -7.73
N GLU A 24 0.93 11.00 -7.44
CA GLU A 24 0.54 11.56 -6.15
C GLU A 24 0.52 10.50 -5.05
N ILE A 25 0.04 9.28 -5.35
CA ILE A 25 0.04 8.21 -4.34
C ILE A 25 1.47 7.76 -4.01
N LEU A 26 2.37 7.73 -4.99
CA LEU A 26 3.77 7.37 -4.76
C LEU A 26 4.48 8.45 -3.94
N LEU A 27 4.22 9.73 -4.22
CA LEU A 27 4.73 10.84 -3.42
C LEU A 27 4.20 10.78 -1.99
N PHE A 28 2.92 10.45 -1.81
CA PHE A 28 2.31 10.29 -0.49
C PHE A 28 3.02 9.20 0.34
N LEU A 29 3.32 8.04 -0.25
CA LEU A 29 4.08 6.98 0.43
C LEU A 29 5.47 7.46 0.86
N GLN A 30 6.16 8.23 0.00
CA GLN A 30 7.46 8.81 0.33
C GLN A 30 7.37 9.86 1.46
N GLU A 31 6.32 10.68 1.49
CA GLU A 31 6.10 11.66 2.56
C GLU A 31 5.76 11.00 3.90
N ILE A 32 4.98 9.90 3.88
CA ILE A 32 4.78 9.07 5.07
C ILE A 32 6.13 8.58 5.58
N ARG A 33 6.96 7.95 4.74
CA ARG A 33 8.30 7.46 5.11
C ARG A 33 9.14 8.54 5.77
N LYS A 34 9.21 9.74 5.18
CA LYS A 34 9.95 10.88 5.76
C LYS A 34 9.44 11.29 7.13
N THR A 35 8.14 11.14 7.39
CA THR A 35 7.47 11.55 8.62
C THR A 35 7.65 10.54 9.75
N ILE A 36 7.50 9.24 9.44
CA ILE A 36 7.50 8.16 10.45
C ILE A 36 8.89 7.56 10.68
N GLY A 37 9.86 7.87 9.81
CA GLY A 37 11.26 7.46 9.93
C GLY A 37 11.61 6.21 9.14
N ASN A 38 12.91 5.94 8.99
CA ASN A 38 13.45 5.00 8.00
C ASN A 38 13.29 3.51 8.34
N LYS A 39 12.80 3.17 9.54
CA LYS A 39 12.66 1.78 9.99
C LYS A 39 11.21 1.37 10.30
N ALA A 40 10.27 2.30 10.17
CA ALA A 40 8.86 1.99 10.35
C ALA A 40 8.38 1.06 9.24
N ILE A 41 7.56 0.07 9.55
CA ILE A 41 6.99 -0.81 8.53
C ILE A 41 5.80 -0.08 7.90
N ILE A 42 5.77 -0.03 6.57
CA ILE A 42 4.64 0.48 5.79
C ILE A 42 4.11 -0.67 4.93
N GLU A 43 2.84 -1.00 5.11
CA GLU A 43 2.18 -2.08 4.37
C GLU A 43 1.03 -1.50 3.54
N VAL A 44 1.10 -1.64 2.23
CA VAL A 44 0.03 -1.24 1.32
C VAL A 44 -0.85 -2.46 1.04
N MET A 45 -2.02 -2.50 1.67
CA MET A 45 -3.02 -3.55 1.46
C MET A 45 -3.97 -3.14 0.34
N MET A 46 -3.92 -3.86 -0.77
CA MET A 46 -4.64 -3.49 -1.97
C MET A 46 -5.96 -4.23 -2.12
N ILE A 47 -6.99 -3.50 -2.51
CA ILE A 47 -8.33 -4.01 -2.81
C ILE A 47 -8.70 -3.73 -4.27
N GLY A 48 -9.47 -4.65 -4.85
CA GLY A 48 -10.04 -4.55 -6.19
C GLY A 48 -11.35 -3.79 -6.20
N ARG A 49 -11.90 -3.59 -7.42
CA ARG A 49 -13.12 -2.81 -7.62
C ARG A 49 -14.29 -3.49 -6.90
N PRO A 50 -15.04 -2.79 -6.05
CA PRO A 50 -16.22 -3.35 -5.43
C PRO A 50 -17.28 -3.68 -6.47
N LYS A 51 -17.95 -4.81 -6.28
CA LYS A 51 -19.20 -5.21 -6.94
C LYS A 51 -20.40 -4.89 -6.03
N PRO A 52 -21.63 -4.91 -6.57
CA PRO A 52 -22.82 -4.89 -5.72
C PRO A 52 -22.72 -5.94 -4.61
N HIS A 53 -23.03 -5.54 -3.37
CA HIS A 53 -23.00 -6.39 -2.18
C HIS A 53 -21.62 -6.92 -1.74
N THR A 54 -20.52 -6.34 -2.23
CA THR A 54 -19.16 -6.64 -1.73
C THR A 54 -18.54 -5.42 -1.06
N ILE A 55 -17.73 -5.62 -0.02
CA ILE A 55 -16.96 -4.56 0.64
C ILE A 55 -15.54 -4.52 0.08
N PHE A 56 -14.77 -5.60 0.27
CA PHE A 56 -13.45 -5.77 -0.32
C PHE A 56 -13.46 -6.90 -1.34
N THR A 57 -12.79 -6.68 -2.46
CA THR A 57 -12.63 -7.67 -3.53
C THR A 57 -11.15 -7.84 -3.87
N PRO A 58 -10.74 -8.97 -4.45
CA PRO A 58 -9.35 -9.18 -4.87
C PRO A 58 -8.97 -8.23 -6.01
N VAL A 59 -7.73 -7.77 -5.99
CA VAL A 59 -7.12 -7.02 -7.11
C VAL A 59 -6.82 -7.99 -8.24
N ASN A 60 -7.27 -7.67 -9.46
CA ASN A 60 -6.93 -8.48 -10.62
C ASN A 60 -5.40 -8.51 -10.85
N GLU A 61 -4.94 -9.52 -11.59
CA GLU A 61 -3.51 -9.76 -11.84
C GLU A 61 -2.79 -8.61 -12.55
N GLU A 62 -3.42 -7.98 -13.54
CA GLU A 62 -2.81 -6.90 -14.32
C GLU A 62 -2.54 -5.67 -13.44
N ASN A 63 -3.58 -5.21 -12.74
CA ASN A 63 -3.46 -4.07 -11.85
C ASN A 63 -2.47 -4.35 -10.72
N PHE A 64 -2.53 -5.55 -10.11
CA PHE A 64 -1.60 -5.93 -9.06
C PHE A 64 -0.15 -5.84 -9.54
N LYS A 65 0.17 -6.39 -10.72
CA LYS A 65 1.53 -6.31 -11.30
C LYS A 65 1.98 -4.87 -11.50
N ILE A 66 1.11 -4.00 -12.02
CA ILE A 66 1.42 -2.58 -12.21
C ILE A 66 1.73 -1.90 -10.87
N TRP A 67 0.91 -2.16 -9.85
CA TRP A 67 1.11 -1.61 -8.50
C TRP A 67 2.41 -2.10 -7.85
N ILE A 68 2.67 -3.41 -7.87
CA ILE A 68 3.90 -3.99 -7.34
C ILE A 68 5.14 -3.39 -8.03
N GLN A 69 5.11 -3.28 -9.37
CA GLN A 69 6.22 -2.67 -10.11
C GLN A 69 6.47 -1.22 -9.67
N LYS A 70 5.40 -0.42 -9.48
CA LYS A 70 5.53 0.98 -9.07
C LYS A 70 5.99 1.13 -7.62
N ILE A 71 5.48 0.33 -6.70
CA ILE A 71 5.90 0.36 -5.30
C ILE A 71 7.35 -0.10 -5.16
N ASN A 72 7.75 -1.19 -5.82
CA ASN A 72 9.14 -1.67 -5.81
C ASN A 72 10.12 -0.65 -6.39
N SER A 73 9.68 0.19 -7.33
CA SER A 73 10.51 1.28 -7.89
C SER A 73 10.90 2.34 -6.86
N LEU A 74 10.22 2.41 -5.71
CA LEU A 74 10.58 3.30 -4.60
C LEU A 74 11.80 2.80 -3.81
N ALA A 75 12.20 1.54 -3.99
CA ALA A 75 13.37 0.92 -3.36
C ALA A 75 13.43 1.08 -1.82
N ASP A 76 12.27 1.05 -1.17
CA ASP A 76 12.14 1.14 0.29
C ASP A 76 12.03 -0.27 0.89
N PRO A 77 13.03 -0.75 1.65
CA PRO A 77 13.07 -2.12 2.17
C PRO A 77 12.05 -2.38 3.28
N TYR A 78 11.41 -1.34 3.83
CA TYR A 78 10.37 -1.44 4.85
C TYR A 78 8.99 -1.03 4.31
N LEU A 79 8.83 -1.00 2.98
CA LEU A 79 7.57 -0.80 2.29
C LEU A 79 7.21 -2.09 1.55
N SER A 80 6.07 -2.69 1.89
CA SER A 80 5.52 -3.85 1.20
C SER A 80 4.15 -3.51 0.60
N ALA A 81 3.74 -4.32 -0.37
CA ALA A 81 2.42 -4.21 -0.96
C ALA A 81 1.88 -5.60 -1.27
N GLU A 82 0.66 -5.88 -0.82
CA GLU A 82 0.02 -7.18 -0.93
C GLU A 82 -1.46 -7.03 -1.27
N ARG A 83 -2.09 -8.12 -1.71
CA ARG A 83 -3.55 -8.15 -1.80
C ARG A 83 -4.13 -8.32 -0.41
N LEU A 84 -5.14 -7.52 -0.08
CA LEU A 84 -5.89 -7.72 1.15
C LEU A 84 -6.76 -8.98 1.08
N VAL A 85 -7.37 -9.23 -0.09
CA VAL A 85 -8.25 -10.37 -0.33
C VAL A 85 -7.58 -11.29 -1.35
N THR A 86 -7.43 -12.55 -0.99
CA THR A 86 -6.98 -13.64 -1.88
C THR A 86 -8.21 -14.39 -2.42
N ASP A 87 -8.06 -15.07 -3.56
CA ASP A 87 -9.15 -15.82 -4.21
C ASP A 87 -9.60 -17.07 -3.42
N GLU A 88 -9.16 -17.25 -2.18
CA GLU A 88 -9.68 -18.27 -1.26
C GLU A 88 -10.94 -17.74 -0.56
N GLN A 89 -12.07 -17.80 -1.27
CA GLN A 89 -13.42 -17.78 -0.70
C GLN A 89 -14.27 -18.93 -1.24
#